data_AF-A0A9Q5SND8-F1
#
_entry.id   AF-A0A9Q5SND8-F1
#
_cell.length_a   1.000
_cell.length_b   1.000
_cell.length_c   1.000
_cell.angle_alpha   90.00
_cell.angle_beta   90.00
_cell.angle_gamma   90.00
#
_symmetry.space_group_name_H-M   'P 1'
#
loop_
_entity.id
_entity.type
_entity.pdbx_description
1 polymer ?
#
loop_
_entity_poly.entity_id
_entity_poly.type
_entity_poly.pdbx_seq_one_letter_code
_entity_poly.pdbx_strand_id
1 'polypeptide(L)'
;MFKNKLLLVSPIIALLVVFIFSLTLFPTVQPQPKNLPIAIVNEDQGVEIPNQPKMNMGQTIVDNMKKTSKSEEEPSVKWVEVKNKESVQKGLNNQEYYAALVIPKDFSTKQASLRTPQPSSPEVEIFINQGMNTAASTMAGQMLNAVVDNMNNTVRTQLLEGYKAKGATLTADQVSKVVTPIAKKVTNVNETGKNSANGNSPMSLFQPLWIASLASAAIIFIAISKMPVSTRKENFVLKLKQIITGAIATLVIGFGLTWIADGMVGLNITNFTDTALFLSITSFSFFLMISAVLSLVGLKGIGVFALLLFFGAPLLSLAPEMLSPFYQDWVYAWLPMRFMIEGLREIFFFGKDLSWSTPVTVLVWIGVVSMMIILATAFKRSVGKEHKTEVNA
;
A
#
# COMPACT_ATOMS: atom_id res chain seq x y z
N MET A 1 -1.33 47.99 20.75
CA MET A 1 -1.42 46.67 20.09
C MET A 1 -0.15 46.32 19.29
N PHE A 2 0.30 47.17 18.36
CA PHE A 2 1.46 46.90 17.48
C PHE A 2 2.87 47.05 18.09
N LYS A 3 3.02 47.25 19.41
CA LYS A 3 4.35 47.26 20.06
C LYS A 3 4.82 45.87 20.53
N ASN A 4 3.91 44.90 20.54
CA ASN A 4 4.24 43.55 20.96
C ASN A 4 4.83 42.77 19.77
N LYS A 5 6.13 42.49 19.83
CA LYS A 5 6.87 41.74 18.80
C LYS A 5 6.22 40.39 18.50
N LEU A 6 5.59 39.74 19.48
CA LEU A 6 4.91 38.45 19.29
C LEU A 6 3.62 38.58 18.46
N LEU A 7 2.88 39.70 18.60
CA LEU A 7 1.70 39.99 17.77
C LEU A 7 2.07 40.36 16.32
N LEU A 8 3.26 40.91 16.11
CA LEU A 8 3.76 41.22 14.76
C LEU A 8 4.32 39.98 14.05
N VAL A 9 4.92 39.05 14.80
CA VAL A 9 5.50 37.81 14.25
C VAL A 9 4.45 36.69 14.13
N SER A 10 3.29 36.80 14.80
CA SER A 10 2.26 35.75 14.75
C SER A 10 1.75 35.40 13.35
N PRO A 11 1.57 36.34 12.39
CA PRO A 11 1.19 35.96 11.02
C PRO A 11 2.29 35.18 10.30
N ILE A 12 3.57 35.48 10.59
CA ILE A 12 4.72 34.78 10.01
C ILE A 12 4.80 33.36 10.57
N ILE A 13 4.64 33.20 11.90
CA ILE A 13 4.58 31.87 12.54
C ILE A 13 3.40 31.07 11.98
N ALA A 14 2.22 31.69 11.84
CA ALA A 14 1.05 31.05 11.27
C ALA A 14 1.32 30.60 9.83
N LEU A 15 1.93 31.45 9.00
CA LEU A 15 2.30 31.10 7.62
C LEU A 15 3.33 29.97 7.56
N LEU A 16 4.34 29.96 8.44
CA LEU A 16 5.32 28.88 8.54
C LEU A 16 4.66 27.56 8.94
N VAL A 17 3.71 27.59 9.89
CA VAL A 17 2.94 26.41 10.27
C VAL A 17 2.13 25.90 9.08
N VAL A 18 1.39 26.78 8.39
CA VAL A 18 0.62 26.42 7.18
C VAL A 18 1.54 25.84 6.10
N PHE A 19 2.71 26.43 5.87
CA PHE A 19 3.70 25.95 4.91
C PHE A 19 4.22 24.56 5.28
N ILE A 20 4.56 24.32 6.54
CA ILE A 20 5.05 23.01 7.02
C ILE A 20 3.97 21.94 6.83
N PHE A 21 2.71 22.24 7.20
CA PHE A 21 1.62 21.28 7.04
C PHE A 21 1.21 21.08 5.57
N SER A 22 1.38 22.07 4.69
CA SER A 22 1.12 21.90 3.26
C SER A 22 2.14 21.00 2.55
N LEU A 23 3.33 20.78 3.15
CA LEU A 23 4.30 19.79 2.65
C LEU A 23 3.70 18.38 2.55
N THR A 24 2.70 18.06 3.39
CA THR A 24 1.99 16.77 3.36
C THR A 24 1.17 16.54 2.08
N LEU A 25 0.88 17.59 1.31
CA LEU A 25 0.09 17.52 0.08
C LEU A 25 0.93 17.15 -1.15
N PHE A 26 2.22 17.44 -1.16
CA PHE A 26 3.12 17.15 -2.28
C PHE A 26 3.04 15.69 -2.78
N PRO A 27 3.11 14.66 -1.92
CA PRO A 27 3.05 13.28 -2.38
C PRO A 27 1.67 12.88 -2.94
N THR A 28 0.59 13.61 -2.60
CA THR A 28 -0.78 13.21 -2.93
C THR A 28 -1.42 13.98 -4.08
N VAL A 29 -0.90 15.16 -4.45
CA VAL A 29 -1.53 16.04 -5.45
C VAL A 29 -1.45 15.46 -6.86
N GLN A 30 -0.31 14.90 -7.24
CA GLN A 30 -0.10 14.26 -8.55
C GLN A 30 0.80 13.03 -8.40
N PRO A 31 0.29 11.93 -7.85
CA PRO A 31 1.06 10.69 -7.79
C PRO A 31 1.32 10.18 -9.20
N GLN A 32 2.59 10.08 -9.57
CA GLN A 32 3.02 9.51 -10.83
C GLN A 32 3.59 8.11 -10.59
N PRO A 33 3.14 7.10 -11.35
CA PRO A 33 3.66 5.76 -11.22
C PRO A 33 5.12 5.73 -11.66
N LYS A 34 5.97 5.12 -10.84
CA LYS A 34 7.38 4.85 -11.12
C LYS A 34 7.64 3.39 -10.84
N ASN A 35 8.13 2.67 -11.85
CA ASN A 35 8.41 1.25 -11.77
C ASN A 35 7.20 0.41 -11.31
N LEU A 36 5.97 0.80 -11.69
CA LEU A 36 4.75 0.09 -11.29
C LEU A 36 4.78 -1.34 -11.84
N PRO A 37 4.82 -2.39 -10.99
CA PRO A 37 4.95 -3.76 -11.45
C PRO A 37 3.66 -4.24 -12.13
N ILE A 38 3.78 -4.59 -13.40
CA ILE A 38 2.71 -5.17 -14.22
C ILE A 38 3.22 -6.46 -14.85
N ALA A 39 2.53 -7.56 -14.61
CA ALA A 39 2.90 -8.83 -15.20
C ALA A 39 2.46 -8.95 -16.65
N ILE A 40 3.26 -9.67 -17.43
CA ILE A 40 2.92 -10.04 -18.79
C ILE A 40 3.27 -11.50 -19.02
N VAL A 41 2.36 -12.22 -19.68
CA VAL A 41 2.60 -13.57 -20.15
C VAL A 41 2.16 -13.69 -21.59
N ASN A 42 3.04 -14.29 -22.39
CA ASN A 42 2.73 -14.66 -23.76
C ASN A 42 2.65 -16.18 -23.87
N GLU A 43 1.43 -16.71 -23.95
CA GLU A 43 1.21 -18.13 -24.26
C GLU A 43 1.01 -18.37 -25.76
N ASP A 44 0.94 -17.32 -26.58
CA ASP A 44 0.73 -17.38 -28.02
C ASP A 44 1.74 -18.29 -28.71
N GLN A 45 1.24 -19.30 -29.42
CA GLN A 45 2.08 -20.28 -30.12
C GLN A 45 2.53 -19.79 -31.51
N GLY A 46 2.00 -18.63 -31.94
CA GLY A 46 2.20 -18.11 -33.27
C GLY A 46 1.34 -18.82 -34.32
N VAL A 47 1.43 -18.35 -35.55
CA VAL A 47 0.68 -18.87 -36.70
C VAL A 47 1.61 -19.02 -37.90
N GLU A 48 1.42 -20.10 -38.65
CA GLU A 48 2.05 -20.30 -39.94
C GLU A 48 1.09 -19.83 -41.03
N ILE A 49 1.54 -18.87 -41.83
CA ILE A 49 0.77 -18.34 -42.97
C ILE A 49 1.48 -18.81 -44.24
N PRO A 50 0.77 -19.35 -45.25
CA PRO A 50 1.38 -19.79 -46.50
C PRO A 50 2.27 -18.69 -47.12
N ASN A 51 3.48 -19.07 -47.51
CA ASN A 51 4.50 -18.18 -48.08
C ASN A 51 4.95 -17.03 -47.16
N GLN A 52 4.77 -17.15 -45.85
CA GLN A 52 5.28 -16.20 -44.85
C GLN A 52 6.01 -16.94 -43.73
N PRO A 53 7.00 -16.30 -43.08
CA PRO A 53 7.61 -16.87 -41.88
C PRO A 53 6.56 -17.02 -40.77
N LYS A 54 6.78 -18.00 -39.88
CA LYS A 54 5.98 -18.17 -38.67
C LYS A 54 5.93 -16.84 -37.91
N MET A 55 4.72 -16.38 -37.62
CA MET A 55 4.49 -15.07 -37.01
C MET A 55 3.95 -15.25 -35.60
N ASN A 56 4.58 -14.60 -34.62
CA ASN A 56 4.07 -14.54 -33.25
C ASN A 56 3.73 -13.09 -32.91
N MET A 57 2.45 -12.77 -33.05
CA MET A 57 1.91 -11.44 -32.79
C MET A 57 1.94 -11.13 -31.28
N GLY A 58 1.72 -12.14 -30.42
CA GLY A 58 1.89 -12.03 -28.98
C GLY A 58 3.30 -11.58 -28.57
N GLN A 59 4.33 -12.14 -29.18
CA GLN A 59 5.72 -11.77 -28.89
C GLN A 59 6.02 -10.35 -29.35
N THR A 60 5.49 -9.94 -30.50
CA THR A 60 5.62 -8.57 -31.00
C THR A 60 5.02 -7.56 -30.01
N ILE A 61 3.90 -7.91 -29.37
CA ILE A 61 3.24 -7.11 -28.35
C ILE A 61 4.13 -6.98 -27.10
N VAL A 62 4.67 -8.09 -26.59
CA VAL A 62 5.62 -8.10 -25.46
C VAL A 62 6.84 -7.23 -25.75
N ASP A 63 7.45 -7.39 -26.93
CA ASP A 63 8.66 -6.66 -27.32
C ASP A 63 8.41 -5.16 -27.42
N ASN A 64 7.25 -4.76 -27.96
CA ASN A 64 6.88 -3.34 -28.07
C ASN A 64 6.66 -2.70 -26.69
N MET A 65 5.97 -3.38 -25.77
CA MET A 65 5.80 -2.89 -24.39
C MET A 65 7.15 -2.71 -23.69
N LYS A 66 8.06 -3.68 -23.85
CA LYS A 66 9.39 -3.61 -23.24
C LYS A 66 10.26 -2.51 -23.82
N LYS A 67 10.16 -2.22 -25.11
CA LYS A 67 10.92 -1.13 -25.75
C LYS A 67 10.57 0.22 -25.13
N THR A 68 9.28 0.48 -24.90
CA THR A 68 8.80 1.74 -24.31
C THR A 68 9.34 1.96 -22.88
N SER A 69 9.54 0.89 -22.10
CA SER A 69 10.11 1.01 -20.75
C SER A 69 11.64 1.05 -20.69
N LYS A 70 12.35 0.60 -21.73
CA LYS A 70 13.83 0.56 -21.74
C LYS A 70 14.48 1.91 -22.06
N SER A 71 13.71 2.85 -22.62
CA SER A 71 14.20 4.17 -23.05
C SER A 71 14.24 5.23 -21.95
N GLU A 72 13.77 4.92 -20.74
CA GLU A 72 13.64 5.87 -19.63
C GLU A 72 14.47 5.39 -18.43
N GLU A 73 15.18 6.31 -17.74
CA GLU A 73 15.90 5.97 -16.50
C GLU A 73 14.94 5.54 -15.37
N GLU A 74 13.71 6.08 -15.37
CA GLU A 74 12.64 5.73 -14.43
C GLU A 74 11.31 5.53 -15.17
N PRO A 75 11.07 4.34 -15.77
CA PRO A 75 9.86 4.10 -16.52
C PRO A 75 8.63 4.06 -15.60
N SER A 76 7.47 4.47 -16.14
CA SER A 76 6.21 4.38 -15.39
C SER A 76 5.84 2.94 -14.99
N VAL A 77 6.18 1.97 -15.85
CA VAL A 77 5.84 0.56 -15.71
C VAL A 77 7.11 -0.29 -15.66
N LYS A 78 7.15 -1.19 -14.66
CA LYS A 78 8.11 -2.29 -14.56
C LYS A 78 7.45 -3.57 -15.05
N TRP A 79 7.78 -4.00 -16.26
CA TRP A 79 7.25 -5.25 -16.82
C TRP A 79 7.85 -6.48 -16.13
N VAL A 80 6.99 -7.35 -15.62
CA VAL A 80 7.36 -8.63 -15.00
C VAL A 80 6.94 -9.76 -15.93
N GLU A 81 7.89 -10.37 -16.63
CA GLU A 81 7.57 -11.55 -17.43
C GLU A 81 7.37 -12.78 -16.55
N VAL A 82 6.27 -13.48 -16.79
CA VAL A 82 5.94 -14.72 -16.09
C VAL A 82 5.71 -15.85 -17.07
N LYS A 83 5.89 -17.08 -16.58
CA LYS A 83 5.99 -18.27 -17.45
C LYS A 83 4.67 -18.70 -18.08
N ASN A 84 3.58 -18.58 -17.34
CA ASN A 84 2.26 -19.08 -17.70
C ASN A 84 1.17 -18.37 -16.89
N LYS A 85 -0.08 -18.57 -17.27
CA LYS A 85 -1.25 -18.00 -16.58
C LYS A 85 -1.38 -18.42 -15.11
N GLU A 86 -0.94 -19.62 -14.74
CA GLU A 86 -0.97 -20.05 -13.33
C GLU A 86 -0.01 -19.22 -12.46
N SER A 87 1.18 -18.92 -13.00
CA SER A 87 2.15 -18.03 -12.36
C SER A 87 1.61 -16.60 -12.23
N VAL A 88 0.79 -16.15 -13.19
CA VAL A 88 0.05 -14.88 -13.10
C VAL A 88 -0.83 -14.86 -11.86
N GLN A 89 -1.66 -15.89 -11.67
CA GLN A 89 -2.59 -15.90 -10.54
C GLN A 89 -1.85 -15.97 -9.20
N LYS A 90 -0.77 -16.77 -9.12
CA LYS A 90 0.04 -16.89 -7.91
C LYS A 90 0.72 -15.57 -7.55
N GLY A 91 1.32 -14.88 -8.52
CA GLY A 91 1.97 -13.59 -8.24
C GLY A 91 0.99 -12.47 -7.90
N LEU A 92 -0.22 -12.46 -8.47
CA LEU A 92 -1.30 -11.56 -8.03
C LEU A 92 -1.66 -11.79 -6.55
N ASN A 93 -1.83 -13.05 -6.14
CA ASN A 93 -2.14 -13.40 -4.75
C ASN A 93 -0.97 -13.15 -3.79
N ASN A 94 0.26 -13.22 -4.29
CA ASN A 94 1.48 -12.90 -3.54
C ASN A 94 1.84 -11.41 -3.52
N GLN A 95 1.01 -10.53 -4.10
CA GLN A 95 1.25 -9.08 -4.17
C GLN A 95 2.53 -8.71 -4.94
N GLU A 96 2.88 -9.47 -5.99
CA GLU A 96 4.06 -9.22 -6.80
C GLU A 96 3.82 -8.13 -7.88
N TYR A 97 2.55 -7.91 -8.26
CA TYR A 97 2.15 -6.93 -9.27
C TYR A 97 0.68 -6.50 -9.14
N TYR A 98 0.40 -5.29 -9.63
CA TYR A 98 -0.90 -4.63 -9.53
C TYR A 98 -1.88 -5.04 -10.63
N ALA A 99 -1.37 -5.47 -11.77
CA ALA A 99 -2.16 -5.98 -12.89
C ALA A 99 -1.35 -6.99 -13.71
N ALA A 100 -2.04 -7.75 -14.54
CA ALA A 100 -1.40 -8.66 -15.49
C ALA A 100 -2.09 -8.66 -16.85
N LEU A 101 -1.32 -8.82 -17.91
CA LEU A 101 -1.79 -9.07 -19.27
C LEU A 101 -1.43 -10.49 -19.70
N VAL A 102 -2.45 -11.27 -20.06
CA VAL A 102 -2.30 -12.63 -20.61
C VAL A 102 -2.66 -12.60 -22.08
N ILE A 103 -1.71 -13.04 -22.91
CA ILE A 103 -1.92 -13.26 -24.34
C ILE A 103 -2.12 -14.77 -24.54
N PRO A 104 -3.33 -15.24 -24.89
CA PRO A 104 -3.65 -16.67 -24.99
C PRO A 104 -2.95 -17.37 -26.16
N LYS A 105 -2.92 -18.71 -26.09
CA LYS A 105 -2.25 -19.61 -27.05
C LYS A 105 -2.68 -19.44 -28.51
N ASP A 106 -3.93 -19.05 -28.74
CA ASP A 106 -4.58 -18.95 -30.04
C ASP A 106 -4.61 -17.51 -30.59
N PHE A 107 -3.93 -16.57 -29.92
CA PHE A 107 -3.97 -15.15 -30.27
C PHE A 107 -3.53 -14.88 -31.72
N SER A 108 -2.35 -15.35 -32.13
CA SER A 108 -1.87 -15.16 -33.51
C SER A 108 -2.77 -15.83 -34.54
N THR A 109 -3.29 -17.02 -34.25
CA THR A 109 -4.19 -17.76 -35.15
C THR A 109 -5.49 -16.98 -35.38
N LYS A 110 -6.12 -16.49 -34.31
CA LYS A 110 -7.33 -15.67 -34.39
C LYS A 110 -7.06 -14.34 -35.10
N GLN A 111 -5.98 -13.66 -34.75
CA GLN A 111 -5.63 -12.39 -35.40
C GLN A 111 -5.41 -12.56 -36.91
N ALA A 112 -4.75 -13.63 -37.36
CA ALA A 112 -4.60 -13.93 -38.78
C ALA A 112 -5.94 -14.24 -39.47
N SER A 113 -6.88 -14.88 -38.78
CA SER A 113 -8.21 -15.19 -39.30
C SER A 113 -9.03 -13.94 -39.68
N LEU A 114 -8.72 -12.77 -39.11
CA LEU A 114 -9.40 -11.50 -39.40
C LEU A 114 -9.32 -11.07 -40.87
N ARG A 115 -8.37 -11.62 -41.63
CA ARG A 115 -8.18 -11.39 -43.08
C ARG A 115 -8.86 -12.44 -43.97
N THR A 116 -9.56 -13.39 -43.37
CA THR A 116 -10.20 -14.53 -44.05
C THR A 116 -11.72 -14.37 -44.10
N PRO A 117 -12.44 -15.19 -44.88
CA PRO A 117 -13.90 -15.16 -44.93
C PRO A 117 -14.60 -15.51 -43.60
N GLN A 118 -13.94 -16.26 -42.69
CA GLN A 118 -14.46 -16.58 -41.36
C GLN A 118 -13.59 -15.93 -40.26
N PRO A 119 -13.74 -14.62 -40.03
CA PRO A 119 -12.92 -13.91 -39.03
C PRO A 119 -13.32 -14.28 -37.60
N SER A 120 -12.31 -14.48 -36.75
CA SER A 120 -12.42 -14.67 -35.31
C SER A 120 -11.55 -13.64 -34.58
N SER A 121 -12.14 -12.84 -33.69
CA SER A 121 -11.39 -11.85 -32.93
C SER A 121 -10.49 -12.51 -31.87
N PRO A 122 -9.19 -12.23 -31.84
CA PRO A 122 -8.34 -12.60 -30.70
C PRO A 122 -8.84 -11.91 -29.41
N GLU A 123 -8.63 -12.55 -28.27
CA GLU A 123 -8.94 -12.00 -26.96
C GLU A 123 -7.65 -11.90 -26.13
N VAL A 124 -7.50 -10.83 -25.37
CA VAL A 124 -6.49 -10.72 -24.30
C VAL A 124 -7.19 -10.67 -22.95
N GLU A 125 -6.58 -11.25 -21.93
CA GLU A 125 -7.09 -11.19 -20.57
C GLU A 125 -6.29 -10.18 -19.75
N ILE A 126 -7.00 -9.27 -19.06
CA ILE A 126 -6.42 -8.28 -18.17
C ILE A 126 -6.90 -8.62 -16.75
N PHE A 127 -5.95 -8.86 -15.85
CA PHE A 127 -6.23 -9.05 -14.43
C PHE A 127 -5.89 -7.79 -13.65
N ILE A 128 -6.76 -7.37 -12.74
CA ILE A 128 -6.58 -6.16 -11.90
C ILE A 128 -6.61 -6.56 -10.42
N ASN A 129 -5.52 -6.32 -9.68
CA ASN A 129 -5.33 -6.76 -8.29
C ASN A 129 -5.84 -5.75 -7.26
N GLN A 130 -7.15 -5.55 -7.18
CA GLN A 130 -7.74 -4.45 -6.41
C GLN A 130 -7.29 -4.40 -4.93
N GLY A 131 -7.06 -5.57 -4.32
CA GLY A 131 -6.64 -5.72 -2.93
C GLY A 131 -5.24 -5.20 -2.60
N MET A 132 -4.31 -5.23 -3.58
CA MET A 132 -2.92 -4.78 -3.37
C MET A 132 -2.87 -3.28 -3.12
N ASN A 133 -3.43 -2.50 -4.04
CA ASN A 133 -3.81 -1.10 -3.84
C ASN A 133 -4.79 -0.72 -4.95
N THR A 134 -6.00 -0.28 -4.60
CA THR A 134 -7.07 -0.07 -5.59
C THR A 134 -6.75 1.04 -6.58
N ALA A 135 -6.13 2.14 -6.13
CA ALA A 135 -5.77 3.26 -7.00
C ALA A 135 -4.67 2.84 -8.00
N ALA A 136 -3.59 2.25 -7.50
CA ALA A 136 -2.48 1.78 -8.32
C ALA A 136 -2.91 0.68 -9.31
N SER A 137 -3.77 -0.26 -8.87
CA SER A 137 -4.26 -1.35 -9.73
C SER A 137 -5.21 -0.84 -10.81
N THR A 138 -6.05 0.15 -10.50
CA THR A 138 -6.89 0.81 -11.50
C THR A 138 -6.04 1.53 -12.54
N MET A 139 -5.00 2.25 -12.10
CA MET A 139 -4.04 2.91 -12.98
C MET A 139 -3.30 1.89 -13.87
N ALA A 140 -2.81 0.78 -13.31
CA ALA A 140 -2.19 -0.31 -14.06
C ALA A 140 -3.15 -0.92 -15.10
N GLY A 141 -4.41 -1.13 -14.71
CA GLY A 141 -5.46 -1.59 -15.63
C GLY A 141 -5.75 -0.60 -16.76
N GLN A 142 -5.74 0.70 -16.49
CA GLN A 142 -5.88 1.75 -17.51
C GLN A 142 -4.70 1.76 -18.48
N MET A 143 -3.47 1.59 -17.98
CA MET A 143 -2.28 1.46 -18.84
C MET A 143 -2.37 0.24 -19.76
N LEU A 144 -2.78 -0.93 -19.23
CA LEU A 144 -2.98 -2.12 -20.06
C LEU A 144 -4.10 -1.93 -21.09
N ASN A 145 -5.20 -1.28 -20.71
CA ASN A 145 -6.25 -0.92 -21.65
C ASN A 145 -5.72 -0.04 -22.79
N ALA A 146 -4.94 1.00 -22.46
CA ALA A 146 -4.34 1.89 -23.45
C ALA A 146 -3.37 1.13 -24.39
N VAL A 147 -2.60 0.16 -23.88
CA VAL A 147 -1.78 -0.72 -24.73
C VAL A 147 -2.65 -1.49 -25.73
N VAL A 148 -3.72 -2.13 -25.25
CA VAL A 148 -4.60 -2.93 -26.12
C VAL A 148 -5.39 -2.05 -27.09
N ASP A 149 -5.77 -0.84 -26.69
CA ASP A 149 -6.46 0.12 -27.57
C ASP A 149 -5.53 0.63 -28.69
N ASN A 150 -4.27 0.90 -28.37
CA ASN A 150 -3.26 1.21 -29.38
C ASN A 150 -3.06 0.04 -30.37
N MET A 151 -3.00 -1.19 -29.85
CA MET A 151 -2.93 -2.39 -30.71
C MET A 151 -4.16 -2.52 -31.60
N ASN A 152 -5.36 -2.32 -31.05
CA ASN A 152 -6.62 -2.32 -31.80
C ASN A 152 -6.58 -1.32 -32.95
N ASN A 153 -6.09 -0.10 -32.71
CA ASN A 153 -5.94 0.92 -33.74
C ASN A 153 -4.96 0.48 -34.85
N THR A 154 -3.80 -0.08 -34.49
CA THR A 154 -2.83 -0.59 -35.48
C THR A 154 -3.41 -1.71 -36.32
N VAL A 155 -4.05 -2.72 -35.70
CA VAL A 155 -4.64 -3.85 -36.40
C VAL A 155 -5.80 -3.40 -37.29
N ARG A 156 -6.65 -2.50 -36.80
CA ARG A 156 -7.76 -1.92 -37.56
C ARG A 156 -7.26 -1.22 -38.82
N THR A 157 -6.23 -0.38 -38.71
CA THR A 157 -5.63 0.30 -39.88
C THR A 157 -5.11 -0.69 -40.90
N GLN A 158 -4.34 -1.69 -40.46
CA GLN A 158 -3.81 -2.74 -41.35
C GLN A 158 -4.91 -3.56 -42.04
N LEU A 159 -6.00 -3.87 -41.33
CA LEU A 159 -7.15 -4.56 -41.91
C LEU A 159 -7.81 -3.70 -42.98
N LEU A 160 -8.12 -2.43 -42.67
CA LEU A 160 -8.75 -1.51 -43.60
C LEU A 160 -7.91 -1.28 -44.86
N GLU A 161 -6.60 -1.13 -44.73
CA GLU A 161 -5.69 -1.02 -45.87
C GLU A 161 -5.69 -2.30 -46.72
N GLY A 162 -5.66 -3.47 -46.07
CA GLY A 162 -5.74 -4.77 -46.75
C GLY A 162 -7.04 -4.97 -47.51
N TYR A 163 -8.18 -4.54 -46.97
CA TYR A 163 -9.48 -4.60 -47.65
C TYR A 163 -9.56 -3.60 -48.82
N LYS A 164 -9.05 -2.37 -48.64
CA LYS A 164 -8.97 -1.36 -49.71
C LYS A 164 -8.13 -1.85 -50.90
N ALA A 165 -6.97 -2.43 -50.63
CA ALA A 165 -6.08 -2.95 -51.67
C ALA A 165 -6.70 -4.10 -52.50
N LYS A 166 -7.62 -4.87 -51.90
CA LYS A 166 -8.33 -5.96 -52.58
C LYS A 166 -9.62 -5.54 -53.26
N GLY A 167 -10.04 -4.28 -53.15
CA GLY A 167 -11.33 -3.80 -53.67
C GLY A 167 -12.54 -4.52 -53.06
N ALA A 168 -12.38 -5.12 -51.87
CA ALA A 168 -13.40 -5.97 -51.25
C ALA A 168 -14.43 -5.14 -50.47
N THR A 169 -15.72 -5.46 -50.61
CA THR A 169 -16.79 -4.93 -49.77
C THR A 169 -16.89 -5.74 -48.46
N LEU A 170 -17.04 -5.04 -47.34
CA LEU A 170 -17.17 -5.67 -46.02
C LEU A 170 -18.63 -6.04 -45.74
N THR A 171 -18.85 -7.25 -45.25
CA THR A 171 -20.14 -7.63 -44.63
C THR A 171 -20.31 -6.93 -43.28
N ALA A 172 -21.55 -6.82 -42.78
CA ALA A 172 -21.82 -6.22 -41.48
C ALA A 172 -21.07 -6.93 -40.31
N ASP A 173 -20.94 -8.26 -40.37
CA ASP A 173 -20.16 -9.04 -39.38
C ASP A 173 -18.68 -8.67 -39.42
N GLN A 174 -18.10 -8.56 -40.63
CA GLN A 174 -16.70 -8.13 -40.79
C GLN A 174 -16.47 -6.69 -40.32
N VAL A 175 -17.42 -5.77 -40.52
CA VAL A 175 -17.31 -4.40 -40.02
C VAL A 175 -17.18 -4.38 -38.49
N SER A 176 -18.01 -5.15 -37.78
CA SER A 176 -17.94 -5.21 -36.30
C SER A 176 -16.57 -5.68 -35.79
N LYS A 177 -16.00 -6.70 -36.45
CA LYS A 177 -14.68 -7.27 -36.14
C LYS A 177 -13.51 -6.39 -36.61
N VAL A 178 -13.72 -5.46 -37.54
CA VAL A 178 -12.70 -4.47 -37.95
C VAL A 178 -12.69 -3.27 -37.01
N VAL A 179 -13.83 -2.89 -36.43
CA VAL A 179 -13.92 -1.76 -35.49
C VAL A 179 -13.20 -2.07 -34.18
N THR A 180 -13.35 -3.29 -33.66
CA THR A 180 -12.69 -3.75 -32.43
C THR A 180 -12.08 -5.14 -32.65
N PRO A 181 -10.94 -5.23 -33.34
CA PRO A 181 -10.37 -6.52 -33.76
C PRO A 181 -9.91 -7.40 -32.60
N ILE A 182 -9.46 -6.81 -31.50
CA ILE A 182 -8.97 -7.50 -30.30
C ILE A 182 -9.97 -7.27 -29.17
N ALA A 183 -10.58 -8.36 -28.70
CA ALA A 183 -11.44 -8.37 -27.53
C ALA A 183 -10.62 -8.29 -26.23
N LYS A 184 -11.21 -7.70 -25.19
CA LYS A 184 -10.61 -7.54 -23.86
C LYS A 184 -11.49 -8.24 -22.83
N LYS A 185 -10.91 -9.16 -22.07
CA LYS A 185 -11.56 -9.75 -20.89
C LYS A 185 -10.90 -9.20 -19.63
N VAL A 186 -11.56 -8.28 -18.95
CA VAL A 186 -11.07 -7.69 -17.70
C VAL A 186 -11.63 -8.49 -16.52
N THR A 187 -10.75 -8.98 -15.66
CA THR A 187 -11.09 -9.71 -14.43
C THR A 187 -10.46 -9.01 -13.23
N ASN A 188 -11.28 -8.62 -12.25
CA ASN A 188 -10.74 -8.16 -10.97
C ASN A 188 -10.40 -9.40 -10.12
N VAL A 189 -9.26 -9.37 -9.47
CA VAL A 189 -8.82 -10.39 -8.50
C VAL A 189 -8.54 -9.74 -7.16
N ASN A 190 -8.63 -10.54 -6.09
CA ASN A 190 -8.49 -10.04 -4.72
C ASN A 190 -9.37 -8.80 -4.50
N GLU A 191 -10.63 -8.92 -4.91
CA GLU A 191 -11.57 -7.82 -4.92
C GLU A 191 -11.74 -7.25 -3.51
N THR A 192 -11.83 -5.93 -3.41
CA THR A 192 -11.96 -5.28 -2.10
C THR A 192 -13.35 -5.48 -1.50
N GLY A 193 -14.34 -5.86 -2.31
CA GLY A 193 -15.70 -6.11 -1.88
C GLY A 193 -16.44 -4.82 -1.46
N LYS A 194 -17.70 -5.01 -1.03
CA LYS A 194 -18.55 -3.92 -0.53
C LYS A 194 -18.11 -3.49 0.87
N ASN A 195 -18.43 -2.25 1.25
CA ASN A 195 -18.14 -1.68 2.57
C ASN A 195 -16.65 -1.76 2.97
N SER A 196 -15.76 -1.63 1.98
CA SER A 196 -14.30 -1.72 2.16
C SER A 196 -13.60 -0.35 2.13
N ALA A 197 -14.39 0.73 2.24
CA ALA A 197 -13.95 2.11 2.00
C ALA A 197 -13.18 2.25 0.66
N ASN A 198 -13.68 1.65 -0.42
CA ASN A 198 -13.02 1.59 -1.72
C ASN A 198 -11.59 0.98 -1.62
N GLY A 199 -11.44 -0.12 -0.88
CA GLY A 199 -10.15 -0.77 -0.63
C GLY A 199 -9.24 -0.10 0.40
N ASN A 200 -9.74 0.91 1.13
CA ASN A 200 -9.00 1.63 2.18
C ASN A 200 -9.39 1.24 3.60
N SER A 201 -10.15 0.14 3.83
CA SER A 201 -10.44 -0.36 5.19
C SER A 201 -9.20 -0.45 6.09
N PRO A 202 -8.03 -0.97 5.64
CA PRO A 202 -6.81 -0.94 6.47
C PRO A 202 -6.45 0.45 6.99
N MET A 203 -6.58 1.46 6.13
CA MET A 203 -6.25 2.85 6.47
C MET A 203 -7.30 3.47 7.41
N SER A 204 -8.58 3.12 7.25
CA SER A 204 -9.65 3.57 8.15
C SER A 204 -9.45 3.09 9.59
N LEU A 205 -8.82 1.93 9.79
CA LEU A 205 -8.52 1.39 11.12
C LEU A 205 -7.24 1.98 11.73
N PHE A 206 -6.35 2.55 10.92
CA PHE A 206 -5.05 3.01 11.38
C PHE A 206 -5.13 4.19 12.36
N GLN A 207 -5.85 5.26 12.00
CA GLN A 207 -5.91 6.48 12.83
C GLN A 207 -6.46 6.23 14.25
N PRO A 208 -7.62 5.55 14.45
CA PRO A 208 -8.13 5.29 15.79
C PRO A 208 -7.20 4.39 16.60
N LEU A 209 -6.60 3.35 15.98
CA LEU A 209 -5.65 2.47 16.66
C LEU A 209 -4.41 3.24 17.14
N TRP A 210 -3.85 4.10 16.28
CA TRP A 210 -2.67 4.91 16.59
C TRP A 210 -2.94 5.87 17.75
N ILE A 211 -4.05 6.63 17.68
CA ILE A 211 -4.43 7.59 18.71
C ILE A 211 -4.72 6.87 20.04
N ALA A 212 -5.42 5.74 20.02
CA ALA A 212 -5.67 4.95 21.23
C ALA A 212 -4.38 4.42 21.86
N SER A 213 -3.43 3.95 21.03
CA SER A 213 -2.12 3.49 21.50
C SER A 213 -1.29 4.62 22.12
N LEU A 214 -1.29 5.81 21.49
CA LEU A 214 -0.64 7.01 22.00
C LEU A 214 -1.26 7.49 23.31
N ALA A 215 -2.59 7.53 23.39
CA ALA A 215 -3.32 7.94 24.59
C ALA A 215 -3.04 6.97 25.75
N SER A 216 -3.13 5.65 25.50
CA SER A 216 -2.82 4.62 26.50
C SER A 216 -1.39 4.75 27.02
N ALA A 217 -0.41 4.90 26.13
CA ALA A 217 0.99 5.12 26.50
C ALA A 217 1.18 6.38 27.35
N ALA A 218 0.56 7.50 26.96
CA ALA A 218 0.66 8.76 27.70
C ALA A 218 0.00 8.66 29.09
N ILE A 219 -1.20 8.08 29.20
CA ILE A 219 -1.93 7.91 30.46
C ILE A 219 -1.14 7.03 31.42
N ILE A 220 -0.67 5.87 30.95
CA ILE A 220 0.13 4.95 31.76
C ILE A 220 1.44 5.63 32.18
N PHE A 221 2.12 6.32 31.28
CA PHE A 221 3.33 7.09 31.59
C PHE A 221 3.10 8.15 32.69
N ILE A 222 2.00 8.91 32.60
CA ILE A 222 1.64 9.92 33.61
C ILE A 222 1.37 9.25 34.94
N ALA A 223 0.64 8.12 34.96
CA ALA A 223 0.31 7.40 36.17
C ALA A 223 1.57 6.87 36.88
N ILE A 224 2.47 6.21 36.15
CA ILE A 224 3.70 5.65 36.74
C ILE A 224 4.69 6.74 37.18
N SER A 225 4.73 7.89 36.49
CA SER A 225 5.66 8.98 36.81
C SER A 225 5.39 9.66 38.16
N LYS A 226 4.18 9.45 38.72
CA LYS A 226 3.78 9.95 40.04
C LYS A 226 4.05 8.96 41.18
N MET A 227 4.44 7.72 40.88
CA MET A 227 4.70 6.71 41.90
C MET A 227 6.08 6.92 42.53
N PRO A 228 6.20 6.90 43.87
CA PRO A 228 7.50 6.96 44.52
C PRO A 228 8.31 5.71 44.18
N VAL A 229 9.58 5.90 43.82
CA VAL A 229 10.52 4.82 43.51
C VAL A 229 11.80 5.05 44.30
N SER A 230 12.09 4.16 45.23
CA SER A 230 13.25 4.25 46.13
C SER A 230 14.41 3.39 45.64
N THR A 231 14.13 2.30 44.92
CA THR A 231 15.17 1.36 44.46
C THR A 231 15.13 1.08 42.95
N ARG A 232 16.27 0.64 42.39
CA ARG A 232 16.33 0.18 40.98
C ARG A 232 15.42 -1.03 40.73
N LYS A 233 15.27 -1.90 41.72
CA LYS A 233 14.39 -3.08 41.66
C LYS A 233 12.92 -2.66 41.56
N GLU A 234 12.50 -1.69 42.38
CA GLU A 234 11.14 -1.10 42.28
C GLU A 234 10.91 -0.46 40.92
N ASN A 235 11.88 0.29 40.40
CA ASN A 235 11.75 0.91 39.07
C ASN A 235 11.58 -0.16 37.98
N PHE A 236 12.38 -1.22 38.02
CA PHE A 236 12.29 -2.32 37.07
C PHE A 236 10.92 -3.03 37.14
N VAL A 237 10.43 -3.31 38.35
CA VAL A 237 9.09 -3.89 38.55
C VAL A 237 8.00 -2.94 38.05
N LEU A 238 8.13 -1.63 38.23
CA LEU A 238 7.20 -0.63 37.72
C LEU A 238 7.19 -0.60 36.18
N LYS A 239 8.35 -0.71 35.54
CA LYS A 239 8.46 -0.84 34.07
C LYS A 239 7.84 -2.14 33.56
N LEU A 240 8.00 -3.25 34.27
CA LEU A 240 7.32 -4.50 33.94
C LEU A 240 5.79 -4.37 34.07
N LYS A 241 5.30 -3.74 35.13
CA LYS A 241 3.86 -3.43 35.29
C LYS A 241 3.34 -2.54 34.17
N GLN A 242 4.09 -1.52 33.75
CA GLN A 242 3.75 -0.68 32.60
C GLN A 242 3.54 -1.53 31.33
N ILE A 243 4.42 -2.49 31.07
CA ILE A 243 4.33 -3.38 29.90
C ILE A 243 3.10 -4.28 30.00
N ILE A 244 2.84 -4.89 31.16
CA ILE A 244 1.69 -5.79 31.38
C ILE A 244 0.37 -5.03 31.26
N THR A 245 0.23 -3.87 31.92
CA THR A 245 -0.97 -3.03 31.80
C THR A 245 -1.17 -2.55 30.36
N GLY A 246 -0.08 -2.21 29.69
CA GLY A 246 -0.08 -1.89 28.25
C GLY A 246 -0.65 -3.02 27.41
N ALA A 247 -0.16 -4.25 27.59
CA ALA A 247 -0.62 -5.43 26.85
C ALA A 247 -2.14 -5.66 27.01
N ILE A 248 -2.66 -5.51 28.23
CA ILE A 248 -4.10 -5.62 28.51
C ILE A 248 -4.87 -4.51 27.79
N ALA A 249 -4.42 -3.25 27.92
CA ALA A 249 -5.06 -2.12 27.26
C ALA A 249 -5.09 -2.28 25.73
N THR A 250 -4.01 -2.76 25.12
CA THR A 250 -3.91 -2.93 23.67
C THR A 250 -4.71 -4.12 23.14
N LEU A 251 -4.93 -5.15 23.96
CA LEU A 251 -5.91 -6.21 23.69
C LEU A 251 -7.33 -5.64 23.60
N VAL A 252 -7.71 -4.81 24.58
CA VAL A 252 -9.01 -4.13 24.57
C VAL A 252 -9.14 -3.19 23.37
N ILE A 253 -8.07 -2.45 23.02
CA ILE A 253 -8.05 -1.58 21.84
C ILE A 253 -8.25 -2.39 20.56
N GLY A 254 -7.53 -3.50 20.37
CA GLY A 254 -7.62 -4.32 19.16
C GLY A 254 -9.02 -4.91 18.97
N PHE A 255 -9.52 -5.64 19.97
CA PHE A 255 -10.87 -6.22 19.92
C PHE A 255 -11.97 -5.15 19.87
N GLY A 256 -11.83 -4.09 20.66
CA GLY A 256 -12.79 -2.99 20.69
C GLY A 256 -12.87 -2.27 19.35
N LEU A 257 -11.74 -1.98 18.71
CA LEU A 257 -11.72 -1.35 17.40
C LEU A 257 -12.33 -2.25 16.32
N THR A 258 -12.01 -3.55 16.32
CA THR A 258 -12.62 -4.50 15.37
C THR A 258 -14.14 -4.55 15.56
N TRP A 259 -14.62 -4.61 16.81
CA TRP A 259 -16.05 -4.60 17.12
C TRP A 259 -16.75 -3.31 16.68
N ILE A 260 -16.15 -2.14 16.93
CA ILE A 260 -16.70 -0.86 16.46
C ILE A 260 -16.73 -0.83 14.93
N ALA A 261 -15.65 -1.26 14.27
CA ALA A 261 -15.51 -1.24 12.83
C ALA A 261 -16.54 -2.15 12.13
N ASP A 262 -16.66 -3.40 12.57
CA ASP A 262 -17.58 -4.38 12.00
C ASP A 262 -19.03 -4.11 12.39
N GLY A 263 -19.29 -3.93 13.69
CA GLY A 263 -20.65 -3.83 14.23
C GLY A 263 -21.30 -2.45 14.16
N MET A 264 -20.55 -1.36 14.39
CA MET A 264 -21.11 0.00 14.45
C MET A 264 -20.91 0.79 13.15
N VAL A 265 -19.70 0.71 12.57
CA VAL A 265 -19.36 1.44 11.33
C VAL A 265 -19.83 0.65 10.10
N GLY A 266 -19.91 -0.68 10.19
CA GLY A 266 -20.36 -1.55 9.10
C GLY A 266 -19.27 -1.84 8.06
N LEU A 267 -17.99 -1.75 8.43
CA LEU A 267 -16.89 -2.23 7.59
C LEU A 267 -16.97 -3.74 7.44
N ASN A 268 -16.77 -4.24 6.23
CA ASN A 268 -16.77 -5.69 5.99
C ASN A 268 -15.47 -6.33 6.52
N ILE A 269 -15.52 -6.95 7.69
CA ILE A 269 -14.41 -7.69 8.29
C ILE A 269 -14.65 -9.20 8.14
N THR A 270 -13.89 -9.85 7.26
CA THR A 270 -14.09 -11.26 6.90
C THR A 270 -13.72 -12.23 8.03
N ASN A 271 -12.65 -11.94 8.78
CA ASN A 271 -12.20 -12.75 9.92
C ASN A 271 -12.02 -11.84 11.14
N PHE A 272 -13.04 -11.82 12.01
CA PHE A 272 -13.06 -10.95 13.19
C PHE A 272 -11.87 -11.22 14.13
N THR A 273 -11.64 -12.49 14.48
CA THR A 273 -10.65 -12.88 15.48
C THR A 273 -9.24 -12.54 15.01
N ASP A 274 -8.89 -12.88 13.79
CA ASP A 274 -7.54 -12.63 13.25
C ASP A 274 -7.29 -11.13 13.12
N THR A 275 -8.30 -10.37 12.71
CA THR A 275 -8.24 -8.91 12.66
C THR A 275 -8.02 -8.33 14.05
N ALA A 276 -8.81 -8.75 15.04
CA ALA A 276 -8.72 -8.25 16.42
C ALA A 276 -7.36 -8.58 17.05
N LEU A 277 -6.84 -9.79 16.84
CA LEU A 277 -5.52 -10.20 17.31
C LEU A 277 -4.40 -9.43 16.61
N PHE A 278 -4.47 -9.27 15.29
CA PHE A 278 -3.49 -8.48 14.53
C PHE A 278 -3.46 -7.01 14.97
N LEU A 279 -4.62 -6.39 15.15
CA LEU A 279 -4.74 -5.03 15.66
C LEU A 279 -4.23 -4.91 17.11
N SER A 280 -4.43 -5.94 17.94
CA SER A 280 -3.89 -5.99 19.30
C SER A 280 -2.36 -6.04 19.30
N ILE A 281 -1.75 -6.88 18.45
CA ILE A 281 -0.29 -6.98 18.27
C ILE A 281 0.27 -5.64 17.78
N THR A 282 -0.38 -5.04 16.78
CA THR A 282 0.00 -3.75 16.22
C THR A 282 -0.08 -2.64 17.27
N SER A 283 -1.20 -2.55 18.00
CA SER A 283 -1.39 -1.57 19.06
C SER A 283 -0.38 -1.75 20.18
N PHE A 284 -0.04 -2.99 20.55
CA PHE A 284 0.98 -3.27 21.54
C PHE A 284 2.37 -2.81 21.09
N SER A 285 2.73 -3.06 19.83
CA SER A 285 3.98 -2.58 19.24
C SER A 285 4.08 -1.06 19.28
N PHE A 286 3.02 -0.35 18.83
CA PHE A 286 2.98 1.10 18.88
C PHE A 286 3.01 1.64 20.31
N PHE A 287 2.25 1.04 21.22
CA PHE A 287 2.26 1.39 22.64
C PHE A 287 3.66 1.28 23.23
N LEU A 288 4.39 0.19 22.95
CA LEU A 288 5.75 -0.02 23.45
C LEU A 288 6.72 0.99 22.84
N MET A 289 6.67 1.22 21.52
CA MET A 289 7.51 2.21 20.84
C MET A 289 7.31 3.61 21.42
N ILE A 290 6.06 4.01 21.61
CA ILE A 290 5.71 5.30 22.21
C ILE A 290 6.20 5.35 23.66
N SER A 291 5.91 4.32 24.46
CA SER A 291 6.34 4.22 25.85
C SER A 291 7.86 4.23 26.03
N ALA A 292 8.61 3.69 25.07
CA ALA A 292 10.07 3.72 25.06
C ALA A 292 10.58 5.15 24.91
N VAL A 293 10.07 5.89 23.92
CA VAL A 293 10.41 7.31 23.73
C VAL A 293 10.01 8.15 24.94
N LEU A 294 8.79 7.96 25.47
CA LEU A 294 8.36 8.66 26.68
C LEU A 294 9.26 8.34 27.88
N SER A 295 9.75 7.11 28.01
CA SER A 295 10.69 6.73 29.08
C SER A 295 12.07 7.38 28.92
N LEU A 296 12.45 7.77 27.70
CA LEU A 296 13.74 8.42 27.43
C LEU A 296 13.69 9.94 27.60
N VAL A 297 12.65 10.60 27.06
CA VAL A 297 12.59 12.07 26.95
C VAL A 297 11.34 12.69 27.61
N GLY A 298 10.48 11.89 28.23
CA GLY A 298 9.23 12.34 28.85
C GLY A 298 8.13 12.71 27.87
N LEU A 299 7.10 13.40 28.35
CA LEU A 299 5.92 13.80 27.56
C LEU A 299 6.24 14.68 26.34
N LYS A 300 7.40 15.35 26.32
CA LYS A 300 7.87 16.10 25.14
C LYS A 300 8.02 15.20 23.90
N GLY A 301 8.24 13.89 24.10
CA GLY A 301 8.33 12.91 23.02
C GLY A 301 7.04 12.70 22.24
N ILE A 302 5.87 13.08 22.78
CA ILE A 302 4.57 12.95 22.08
C ILE A 302 4.58 13.71 20.75
N GLY A 303 5.26 14.87 20.69
CA GLY A 303 5.32 15.69 19.47
C GLY A 303 5.87 14.92 18.26
N VAL A 304 6.82 14.01 18.46
CA VAL A 304 7.39 13.19 17.37
C VAL A 304 6.33 12.27 16.77
N PHE A 305 5.49 11.64 17.59
CA PHE A 305 4.44 10.74 17.11
C PHE A 305 3.25 11.48 16.49
N ALA A 306 2.96 12.69 16.94
CA ALA A 306 2.01 13.57 16.27
C ALA A 306 2.51 13.95 14.87
N LEU A 307 3.78 14.36 14.74
CA LEU A 307 4.39 14.65 13.44
C LEU A 307 4.41 13.41 12.54
N LEU A 308 4.79 12.26 13.08
CA LEU A 308 4.80 11.00 12.34
C LEU A 308 3.40 10.62 11.83
N LEU A 309 2.34 10.89 12.61
CA LEU A 309 0.96 10.74 12.15
C LEU A 309 0.64 11.71 11.00
N PHE A 310 0.92 13.01 11.15
CA PHE A 310 0.56 14.02 10.15
C PHE A 310 1.30 13.83 8.82
N PHE A 311 2.60 13.55 8.86
CA PHE A 311 3.41 13.39 7.65
C PHE A 311 3.38 11.96 7.09
N GLY A 312 3.13 10.96 7.94
CA GLY A 312 3.10 9.56 7.52
C GLY A 312 1.74 9.13 6.95
N ALA A 313 0.63 9.54 7.58
CA ALA A 313 -0.70 9.04 7.21
C ALA A 313 -1.08 9.26 5.73
N PRO A 314 -0.81 10.41 5.09
CA PRO A 314 -1.13 10.59 3.67
C PRO A 314 -0.38 9.65 2.73
N LEU A 315 0.79 9.14 3.15
CA LEU A 315 1.61 8.22 2.35
C LEU A 315 1.06 6.79 2.39
N LEU A 316 0.37 6.42 3.47
CA LEU A 316 -0.09 5.05 3.71
C LEU A 316 -1.26 4.61 2.82
N SER A 317 -1.99 5.56 2.22
CA SER A 317 -3.07 5.26 1.27
C SER A 317 -2.56 5.03 -0.16
N LEU A 318 -1.34 5.49 -0.47
CA LEU A 318 -0.72 5.35 -1.78
C LEU A 318 0.09 4.05 -1.88
N ALA A 319 0.19 3.53 -3.10
CA ALA A 319 1.18 2.50 -3.41
C ALA A 319 2.59 3.10 -3.32
N PRO A 320 3.61 2.36 -2.86
CA PRO A 320 4.99 2.83 -2.82
C PRO A 320 5.49 3.36 -4.18
N GLU A 321 5.10 2.69 -5.27
CA GLU A 321 5.45 3.06 -6.65
C GLU A 321 4.76 4.34 -7.15
N MET A 322 3.81 4.88 -6.40
CA MET A 322 3.14 6.16 -6.71
C MET A 322 3.78 7.35 -5.96
N LEU A 323 4.77 7.08 -5.11
CA LEU A 323 5.50 8.09 -4.36
C LEU A 323 6.73 8.57 -5.15
N SER A 324 7.17 9.80 -4.89
CA SER A 324 8.48 10.23 -5.39
C SER A 324 9.60 9.46 -4.68
N PRO A 325 10.79 9.33 -5.29
CA PRO A 325 11.91 8.57 -4.70
C PRO A 325 12.25 8.99 -3.27
N PHE A 326 12.20 10.30 -2.98
CA PHE A 326 12.40 10.82 -1.63
C PHE A 326 11.36 10.25 -0.63
N TYR A 327 10.07 10.32 -0.95
CA TYR A 327 9.03 9.82 -0.04
C TYR A 327 9.05 8.30 0.06
N GLN A 328 9.32 7.59 -1.03
CA GLN A 328 9.39 6.14 -1.06
C GLN A 328 10.55 5.61 -0.20
N ASP A 329 11.77 6.07 -0.47
CA ASP A 329 13.00 5.49 0.06
C ASP A 329 13.41 6.02 1.44
N TRP A 330 12.99 7.24 1.79
CA TRP A 330 13.43 7.90 3.02
C TRP A 330 12.32 8.13 4.05
N VAL A 331 11.06 8.22 3.62
CA VAL A 331 9.94 8.47 4.54
C VAL A 331 9.11 7.20 4.73
N TYR A 332 8.44 6.74 3.67
CA TYR A 332 7.61 5.53 3.68
C TYR A 332 8.41 4.30 4.09
N ALA A 333 9.66 4.19 3.64
CA ALA A 333 10.61 3.14 3.99
C ALA A 333 10.79 2.91 5.51
N TRP A 334 10.55 3.95 6.32
CA TRP A 334 10.80 3.96 7.76
C TRP A 334 9.52 4.05 8.60
N LEU A 335 8.33 4.16 7.98
CA LEU A 335 7.08 4.26 8.71
C LEU A 335 6.72 2.91 9.34
N PRO A 336 6.71 2.76 10.68
CA PRO A 336 6.31 1.50 11.32
C PRO A 336 4.83 1.17 11.05
N MET A 337 4.04 2.21 10.74
CA MET A 337 2.61 2.12 10.50
C MET A 337 2.27 1.43 9.17
N ARG A 338 3.20 1.37 8.21
CA ARG A 338 2.95 0.68 6.94
C ARG A 338 2.70 -0.82 7.15
N PHE A 339 3.37 -1.43 8.13
CA PHE A 339 3.24 -2.87 8.40
C PHE A 339 1.84 -3.21 8.92
N MET A 340 1.19 -2.28 9.62
CA MET A 340 -0.24 -2.43 9.93
C MET A 340 -1.09 -2.51 8.66
N ILE A 341 -0.84 -1.60 7.70
CA ILE A 341 -1.61 -1.54 6.45
C ILE A 341 -1.37 -2.79 5.61
N GLU A 342 -0.11 -3.20 5.44
CA GLU A 342 0.29 -4.41 4.71
C GLU A 342 -0.36 -5.67 5.32
N GLY A 343 -0.26 -5.87 6.64
CA GLY A 343 -0.85 -7.03 7.30
C GLY A 343 -2.38 -7.04 7.26
N LEU A 344 -3.04 -5.88 7.39
CA LEU A 344 -4.49 -5.81 7.21
C LEU A 344 -4.94 -6.06 5.77
N ARG A 345 -4.15 -5.64 4.76
CA ARG A 345 -4.44 -5.99 3.36
C ARG A 345 -4.39 -7.49 3.16
N GLU A 346 -3.37 -8.16 3.70
CA GLU A 346 -3.24 -9.63 3.66
C GLU A 346 -4.48 -10.34 4.20
N ILE A 347 -4.98 -9.90 5.37
CA ILE A 347 -6.17 -10.48 6.02
C ILE A 347 -7.44 -10.17 5.24
N PHE A 348 -7.64 -8.92 4.82
CA PHE A 348 -8.91 -8.49 4.23
C PHE A 348 -9.09 -8.90 2.78
N PHE A 349 -8.02 -8.88 1.98
CA PHE A 349 -8.13 -8.96 0.52
C PHE A 349 -7.45 -10.19 -0.08
N PHE A 350 -6.54 -10.84 0.63
CA PHE A 350 -5.78 -11.99 0.14
C PHE A 350 -6.16 -13.31 0.82
N GLY A 351 -7.17 -13.28 1.70
CA GLY A 351 -7.67 -14.47 2.39
C GLY A 351 -6.62 -15.15 3.27
N LYS A 352 -5.62 -14.40 3.74
CA LYS A 352 -4.61 -14.93 4.65
C LYS A 352 -5.11 -14.81 6.10
N ASP A 353 -5.01 -15.90 6.84
CA ASP A 353 -5.21 -15.87 8.29
C ASP A 353 -4.02 -15.18 8.99
N LEU A 354 -4.21 -14.82 10.26
CA LEU A 354 -3.14 -14.29 11.09
C LEU A 354 -2.00 -15.32 11.17
N SER A 355 -0.84 -14.94 10.65
CA SER A 355 0.35 -15.78 10.56
C SER A 355 1.62 -14.98 10.81
N TRP A 356 2.76 -15.67 10.92
CA TRP A 356 4.07 -15.04 11.12
C TRP A 356 4.62 -14.44 9.82
N SER A 357 3.90 -13.46 9.27
CA SER A 357 4.27 -12.75 8.05
C SER A 357 5.33 -11.67 8.31
N THR A 358 5.87 -11.07 7.26
CA THR A 358 6.83 -9.97 7.37
C THR A 358 6.27 -8.80 8.20
N PRO A 359 5.03 -8.31 7.98
CA PRO A 359 4.43 -7.30 8.84
C PRO A 359 4.41 -7.65 10.32
N VAL A 360 3.95 -8.87 10.67
CA VAL A 360 3.88 -9.33 12.06
C VAL A 360 5.29 -9.42 12.67
N THR A 361 6.24 -9.98 11.92
CA THR A 361 7.64 -10.11 12.35
C THR A 361 8.24 -8.74 12.68
N VAL A 362 8.08 -7.75 11.79
CA VAL A 362 8.64 -6.41 12.02
C VAL A 362 7.97 -5.70 13.19
N LEU A 363 6.63 -5.75 13.29
CA LEU A 363 5.90 -5.17 14.42
C LEU A 363 6.32 -5.79 15.75
N VAL A 364 6.50 -7.11 15.81
CA VAL A 364 6.98 -7.81 17.01
C VAL A 364 8.39 -7.37 17.37
N TRP A 365 9.31 -7.27 16.40
CA TRP A 365 10.67 -6.81 16.67
C TRP A 365 10.74 -5.34 17.12
N ILE A 366 9.92 -4.45 16.54
CA ILE A 366 9.75 -3.08 17.05
C ILE A 366 9.32 -3.12 18.52
N GLY A 367 8.36 -3.98 18.85
CA GLY A 367 7.88 -4.18 20.22
C GLY A 367 8.99 -4.68 21.15
N VAL A 368 9.72 -5.72 20.76
CA VAL A 368 10.82 -6.32 21.53
C VAL A 368 11.94 -5.30 21.80
N VAL A 369 12.39 -4.57 20.76
CA VAL A 369 13.42 -3.53 20.92
C VAL A 369 12.92 -2.41 21.83
N SER A 370 11.69 -1.96 21.65
CA SER A 370 11.09 -0.94 22.51
C SER A 370 10.95 -1.40 23.96
N MET A 371 10.60 -2.66 24.19
CA MET A 371 10.53 -3.27 25.51
C MET A 371 11.90 -3.30 26.18
N MET A 372 12.95 -3.70 25.46
CA MET A 372 14.33 -3.66 25.96
C MET A 372 14.74 -2.23 26.34
N ILE A 373 14.40 -1.22 25.54
CA ILE A 373 14.67 0.20 25.84
C ILE A 373 13.94 0.62 27.12
N ILE A 374 12.64 0.31 27.26
CA ILE A 374 11.85 0.62 28.46
C ILE A 374 12.52 0.00 29.70
N LEU A 375 12.87 -1.27 29.67
CA LEU A 375 13.52 -1.96 30.79
C LEU A 375 14.91 -1.40 31.09
N ALA A 376 15.70 -1.04 30.06
CA ALA A 376 17.00 -0.41 30.23
C ALA A 376 16.90 0.94 30.96
N THR A 377 15.82 1.71 30.72
CA THR A 377 15.61 2.98 31.45
C THR A 377 15.42 2.79 32.96
N ALA A 378 15.05 1.58 33.42
CA ALA A 378 14.93 1.29 34.85
C ALA A 378 16.26 1.43 35.59
N PHE A 379 17.39 1.29 34.88
CA PHE A 379 18.75 1.34 35.44
C PHE A 379 19.39 2.73 35.38
N LYS A 380 18.74 3.74 34.77
CA LYS A 380 19.25 5.12 34.80
C LYS A 380 19.37 5.57 36.27
N ARG A 381 20.52 6.16 36.64
CA ARG A 381 20.70 6.76 37.97
C ARG A 381 19.64 7.87 38.12
N SER A 382 18.81 7.75 39.15
CA SER A 382 18.03 8.88 39.67
C SER A 382 19.04 9.95 40.05
N VAL A 383 19.19 10.99 39.23
CA VAL A 383 19.81 12.23 39.70
C VAL A 383 18.82 12.74 40.72
N GLY A 384 19.13 12.54 42.00
CA GLY A 384 18.27 12.92 43.10
C GLY A 384 17.82 14.35 42.88
N LYS A 385 16.50 14.59 42.98
CA LYS A 385 16.05 15.91 43.39
C LYS A 385 16.62 16.10 44.80
N GLU A 386 17.83 16.63 44.90
CA GLU A 386 18.32 17.22 46.14
C GLU A 386 17.24 18.21 46.58
N HIS A 387 16.53 17.86 47.63
CA HIS A 387 15.73 18.79 48.38
C HIS A 387 16.67 19.93 48.77
N LYS A 388 16.45 21.11 48.17
CA LYS A 388 16.87 22.38 48.76
C LYS A 388 16.15 22.51 50.10
N THR A 389 16.77 21.96 51.12
CA THR A 389 16.53 22.30 52.52
C THR A 389 17.81 22.99 52.98
N GLU A 390 17.66 24.08 53.72
CA GLU A 390 18.70 25.07 54.08
C GLU A 390 18.92 26.11 52.96
N VAL A 391 18.61 27.40 53.12
CA VAL A 391 18.94 28.29 54.22
C VAL A 391 17.82 29.32 54.43
N ASN A 392 17.12 29.23 55.56
CA ASN A 392 16.50 30.34 56.27
C ASN A 392 16.82 30.08 57.74
N ALA A 393 17.96 30.59 58.19
CA ALA A 393 18.34 30.70 59.59
C ALA A 393 18.97 32.09 59.77
#